data_AF-A0A2C5XMP0-F1
#
_entry.id   AF-A0A2C5XMP0-F1
#
_cell.length_a   1.000
_cell.length_b   1.000
_cell.length_c   1.000
_cell.angle_alpha   90.00
_cell.angle_beta   90.00
_cell.angle_gamma   90.00
#
_symmetry.space_group_name_H-M   'P 1'
#
loop_
_entity.id
_entity.type
_entity.pdbx_description
1 polymer ?
#
loop_
_entity_poly.entity_id
_entity_poly.type
_entity_poly.pdbx_seq_one_letter_code
_entity_poly.pdbx_strand_id
1 'polypeptide(L)'
;MDLVGDLDDLEPPKSGISPIIKSIYQSSRGRDICGNNGSIISDVFLRQSTKWPTIAETFVARAVGIVHEFIMAACRAVCHSEGICQKLTQVLEELVMPRYEAAFKQMRFILNIERFSDLQTLNQEYSKRYEHLRTFNAKFLLRQSSLNGHDVLEFDEVERHVSQMAQDSQPINDIAFKLDAYYSVAVLRFMDNVWNQAIEYFLVSSPESPLALFTQQWVMTLDQERLAQITAEPLMVREKRSDLERQIDDLNAALKVLRF
;
A
#
# COMPACT_ATOMS: atom_id res chain seq x y z
N MET A 1 4.71 16.00 10.64
CA MET A 1 3.71 15.57 9.63
C MET A 1 3.07 14.32 10.22
N ASP A 2 1.93 14.45 10.91
CA ASP A 2 1.21 13.32 11.50
C ASP A 2 0.55 12.52 10.36
N LEU A 3 1.34 11.63 9.77
CA LEU A 3 0.95 10.77 8.65
C LEU A 3 0.51 9.37 9.11
N VAL A 4 0.62 9.07 10.40
CA VAL A 4 0.29 7.76 10.96
C VAL A 4 -1.09 7.86 11.62
N GLY A 5 -2.14 7.64 10.83
CA GLY A 5 -3.41 7.19 11.41
C GLY A 5 -3.18 5.81 12.02
N ASP A 6 -3.44 5.66 13.31
CA ASP A 6 -3.29 4.39 14.01
C ASP A 6 -4.22 3.34 13.40
N LEU A 7 -3.63 2.21 12.97
CA LEU A 7 -4.38 1.05 12.50
C LEU A 7 -5.20 0.40 13.63
N ASP A 8 -4.91 0.75 14.89
CA ASP A 8 -5.56 0.24 16.08
C ASP A 8 -7.02 0.70 16.21
N ASP A 9 -7.43 1.76 15.49
CA ASP A 9 -8.81 2.27 15.45
C ASP A 9 -9.68 1.57 14.38
N LEU A 10 -9.11 0.66 13.58
CA LEU A 10 -9.90 -0.09 12.60
C LEU A 10 -10.67 -1.22 13.29
N GLU A 11 -11.98 -1.02 13.47
CA GLU A 11 -12.88 -2.07 13.96
C GLU A 11 -12.66 -3.38 13.17
N PRO A 12 -12.69 -4.56 13.80
CA PRO A 12 -12.60 -5.82 13.07
C PRO A 12 -13.76 -5.96 12.06
N PRO A 13 -13.59 -6.71 10.96
CA PRO A 13 -14.69 -6.96 10.03
C PRO A 13 -15.85 -7.64 10.75
N LYS A 14 -17.06 -7.08 10.60
CA LYS A 14 -18.28 -7.65 11.19
C LYS A 14 -18.50 -9.06 10.67
N SER A 15 -18.90 -9.97 11.55
CA SER A 15 -19.12 -11.38 11.22
C SER A 15 -20.25 -11.54 10.20
N GLY A 16 -19.92 -12.14 9.05
CA GLY A 16 -20.85 -12.59 8.01
C GLY A 16 -21.20 -11.51 6.97
N ILE A 17 -20.80 -11.75 5.72
CA ILE A 17 -21.22 -10.94 4.54
C ILE A 17 -22.63 -11.35 4.08
N SER A 18 -23.08 -12.57 4.39
CA SER A 18 -24.40 -13.11 4.06
C SER A 18 -25.60 -12.23 4.47
N PRO A 19 -25.68 -11.64 5.69
CA PRO A 19 -26.78 -10.72 6.02
C PRO A 19 -26.76 -9.43 5.20
N ILE A 20 -25.58 -8.92 4.85
CA ILE A 20 -25.41 -7.72 4.01
C ILE A 20 -25.87 -8.01 2.58
N ILE A 21 -25.46 -9.16 2.03
CA ILE A 21 -25.93 -9.63 0.72
C ILE A 21 -27.45 -9.80 0.73
N LYS A 22 -28.01 -10.40 1.78
CA LYS A 22 -29.46 -10.61 1.90
C LYS A 22 -30.23 -9.29 1.94
N SER A 23 -29.75 -8.29 2.69
CA SER A 23 -30.44 -6.98 2.75
C SER A 23 -30.39 -6.26 1.40
N ILE A 24 -29.23 -6.27 0.74
CA ILE A 24 -29.07 -5.62 -0.58
C ILE A 24 -29.91 -6.35 -1.62
N TYR A 25 -29.85 -7.67 -1.66
CA TYR A 25 -30.67 -8.51 -2.54
C TYR A 25 -32.17 -8.25 -2.36
N GLN A 26 -32.65 -8.13 -1.12
CA GLN A 26 -34.05 -7.80 -0.84
C GLN A 26 -34.43 -6.37 -1.28
N SER A 27 -33.54 -5.40 -1.09
CA SER A 27 -33.76 -3.99 -1.50
C SER A 27 -33.66 -3.75 -3.01
N SER A 28 -33.00 -4.66 -3.73
CA SER A 28 -32.79 -4.57 -5.18
C SER A 28 -33.82 -5.37 -5.99
N ARG A 29 -34.71 -6.11 -5.32
CA ARG A 29 -35.83 -6.83 -5.96
C ARG A 29 -36.70 -5.84 -6.74
N GLY A 30 -36.61 -5.87 -8.07
CA GLY A 30 -37.38 -5.03 -8.99
C GLY A 30 -36.56 -4.12 -9.91
N ARG A 31 -35.24 -3.96 -9.68
CA ARG A 31 -34.37 -3.17 -10.57
C ARG A 31 -33.83 -3.96 -11.77
N ASP A 32 -33.63 -5.27 -11.60
CA ASP A 32 -33.08 -6.14 -12.63
C ASP A 32 -34.14 -7.15 -13.09
N ILE A 33 -34.75 -6.88 -14.24
CA ILE A 33 -35.54 -7.87 -14.98
C ILE A 33 -34.52 -8.89 -15.52
N CYS A 34 -34.69 -10.18 -15.21
CA CYS A 34 -33.83 -11.31 -15.61
C CYS A 34 -32.59 -11.66 -14.75
N GLY A 35 -32.53 -11.26 -13.48
CA GLY A 35 -31.55 -11.86 -12.54
C GLY A 35 -30.08 -11.49 -12.78
N ASN A 36 -29.82 -10.36 -13.44
CA ASN A 36 -28.48 -9.81 -13.58
C ASN A 36 -27.99 -9.22 -12.24
N ASN A 37 -27.42 -10.05 -11.37
CA ASN A 37 -26.97 -9.64 -10.04
C ASN A 37 -25.67 -8.80 -10.04
N GLY A 38 -25.20 -8.31 -11.19
CA GLY A 38 -23.94 -7.57 -11.31
C GLY A 38 -23.90 -6.29 -10.47
N SER A 39 -25.02 -5.55 -10.43
CA SER A 39 -25.19 -4.35 -9.62
C SER A 39 -24.99 -4.62 -8.11
N ILE A 40 -25.58 -5.72 -7.62
CA ILE A 40 -25.49 -6.17 -6.23
C ILE A 40 -24.06 -6.58 -5.88
N ILE A 41 -23.36 -7.27 -6.78
CA ILE A 41 -21.97 -7.69 -6.55
C ILE A 41 -21.08 -6.45 -6.41
N SER A 42 -21.21 -5.46 -7.29
CA SER A 42 -20.46 -4.20 -7.20
C SER A 42 -20.74 -3.44 -5.90
N ASP A 43 -22.01 -3.31 -5.50
CA ASP A 43 -22.39 -2.62 -4.27
C ASP A 43 -21.84 -3.30 -3.00
N VAL A 44 -21.89 -4.64 -2.95
CA VAL A 44 -21.36 -5.41 -1.83
C VAL A 44 -19.83 -5.31 -1.78
N PHE A 45 -19.16 -5.39 -2.94
CA PHE A 45 -17.71 -5.26 -3.02
C PHE A 45 -17.22 -3.88 -2.57
N LEU A 46 -17.91 -2.81 -2.95
CA LEU A 46 -17.60 -1.44 -2.50
C LEU A 46 -17.70 -1.32 -0.98
N ARG A 47 -18.70 -1.96 -0.36
CA ARG A 47 -18.87 -2.02 1.10
C ARG A 47 -17.77 -2.85 1.78
N GLN A 48 -17.41 -3.99 1.19
CA GLN A 48 -16.35 -4.86 1.72
C GLN A 48 -14.97 -4.19 1.65
N SER A 49 -14.70 -3.44 0.58
CA SER A 49 -13.43 -2.73 0.36
C SER A 49 -13.35 -1.34 1.02
N THR A 50 -14.31 -0.97 1.87
CA THR A 50 -14.35 0.35 2.54
C THR A 50 -13.10 0.70 3.33
N LYS A 51 -12.42 -0.30 3.89
CA LYS A 51 -11.20 -0.14 4.71
C LYS A 51 -9.90 -0.10 3.90
N TRP A 52 -9.93 -0.48 2.62
CA TRP A 52 -8.74 -0.52 1.78
C TRP A 52 -8.03 0.84 1.67
N PRO A 53 -8.73 1.99 1.53
CA PRO A 53 -8.07 3.30 1.50
C PRO A 53 -7.24 3.58 2.73
N THR A 54 -7.84 3.42 3.92
CA THR A 54 -7.15 3.69 5.19
C THR A 54 -5.93 2.78 5.36
N ILE A 55 -6.08 1.48 5.08
CA ILE A 55 -4.97 0.53 5.20
C ILE A 55 -3.83 0.90 4.24
N ALA A 56 -4.15 1.20 2.97
CA ALA A 56 -3.15 1.53 1.98
C ALA A 56 -2.47 2.89 2.24
N GLU A 57 -3.24 3.89 2.69
CA GLU A 57 -2.71 5.20 3.09
C GLU A 57 -1.74 5.05 4.25
N THR A 58 -2.11 4.34 5.32
CA THR A 58 -1.20 4.10 6.45
C THR A 58 0.02 3.29 6.04
N PHE A 59 -0.13 2.28 5.16
CA PHE A 59 0.99 1.48 4.69
C PHE A 59 2.02 2.31 3.91
N VAL A 60 1.56 3.11 2.94
CA VAL A 60 2.44 4.02 2.17
C VAL A 60 3.04 5.09 3.07
N ALA A 61 2.27 5.66 4.00
CA ALA A 61 2.75 6.63 4.96
C ALA A 61 3.90 6.09 5.83
N ARG A 62 3.77 4.85 6.34
CA ARG A 62 4.83 4.20 7.11
C ARG A 62 6.07 3.95 6.27
N ALA A 63 5.91 3.50 5.02
CA ALA A 63 7.04 3.32 4.10
C ALA A 63 7.77 4.64 3.82
N VAL A 64 7.02 5.72 3.56
CA VAL A 64 7.57 7.07 3.41
C VAL A 64 8.32 7.51 4.66
N GLY A 65 7.76 7.28 5.85
CA GLY A 65 8.42 7.59 7.13
C GLY A 65 9.77 6.88 7.28
N ILE A 66 9.83 5.58 7.00
CA ILE A 66 11.07 4.79 7.06
C ILE A 66 12.12 5.35 6.09
N VAL A 67 11.73 5.61 4.84
CA VAL A 67 12.65 6.15 3.81
C VAL A 67 13.15 7.54 4.21
N HIS A 68 12.25 8.38 4.74
CA HIS A 68 12.59 9.72 5.19
C HIS A 68 13.58 9.70 6.37
N GLU A 69 13.31 8.87 7.38
CA GLU A 69 14.21 8.67 8.52
C GLU A 69 15.59 8.18 8.07
N PHE A 70 15.63 7.25 7.11
CA PHE A 70 16.88 6.77 6.53
C PHE A 70 17.68 7.89 5.87
N ILE A 71 17.05 8.72 5.02
CA ILE A 71 17.71 9.84 4.34
C ILE A 71 18.28 10.83 5.37
N MET A 72 17.49 11.15 6.40
CA MET A 72 17.90 12.07 7.46
C MET A 72 19.05 11.50 8.31
N ALA A 73 18.99 10.21 8.65
CA ALA A 73 20.06 9.53 9.38
C ALA A 73 21.35 9.47 8.56
N ALA A 74 21.27 9.16 7.26
CA ALA A 74 22.41 9.15 6.36
C ALA A 74 23.05 10.54 6.25
N CYS A 75 22.26 11.60 6.15
CA CYS A 75 22.77 12.97 6.12
C CYS A 75 23.53 13.33 7.40
N ARG A 76 22.97 13.00 8.57
CA ARG A 76 23.64 13.22 9.87
C ARG A 76 24.93 12.42 10.03
N ALA A 77 24.99 11.21 9.47
CA ALA A 77 26.18 10.37 9.53
C ALA A 77 27.35 10.91 8.69
N VAL A 78 27.04 11.55 7.54
CA VAL A 78 28.06 12.07 6.61
C VAL A 78 28.47 13.51 6.97
N CYS A 79 27.55 14.32 7.51
CA CYS A 79 27.81 15.72 7.81
C CYS A 79 28.49 15.90 9.18
N HIS A 80 29.74 16.36 9.16
CA HIS A 80 30.52 16.64 10.39
C HIS A 80 30.13 17.97 11.06
N SER A 81 29.50 18.89 10.32
CA SER A 81 29.03 20.17 10.87
C SER A 81 27.50 20.22 10.87
N GLU A 82 26.95 20.61 12.01
CA GLU A 82 25.50 20.68 12.23
C GLU A 82 24.84 21.71 11.30
N GLY A 83 25.52 22.82 11.02
CA GLY A 83 25.01 23.87 10.12
C GLY A 83 24.89 23.43 8.67
N ILE A 84 25.85 22.66 8.14
CA ILE A 84 25.75 22.09 6.78
C ILE A 84 24.68 21.00 6.76
N CYS A 85 24.62 20.17 7.81
CA CYS A 85 23.60 19.14 7.93
C CYS A 85 22.19 19.73 7.83
N GLN A 86 21.88 20.78 8.60
CA GLN A 86 20.56 21.42 8.61
C GLN A 86 20.17 22.00 7.24
N LYS A 87 21.10 22.69 6.57
CA LYS A 87 20.86 23.26 5.25
C LYS A 87 20.65 22.17 4.19
N LEU A 88 21.47 21.11 4.24
CA LEU A 88 21.35 19.99 3.32
C LEU A 88 20.02 19.25 3.51
N THR A 89 19.61 19.01 4.76
CA THR A 89 18.33 18.35 5.05
C THR A 89 17.15 19.18 4.56
N GLN A 90 17.18 20.51 4.69
CA GLN A 90 16.13 21.38 4.16
C GLN A 90 16.01 21.30 2.64
N VAL A 91 17.14 21.31 1.93
CA VAL A 91 17.15 21.16 0.46
C VAL A 91 16.65 19.77 0.05
N LEU A 92 17.05 18.72 0.78
CA LEU A 92 16.60 17.36 0.50
C LEU A 92 15.10 17.21 0.76
N GLU A 93 14.56 17.81 1.82
CA GLU A 93 13.11 17.85 2.11
C GLU A 93 12.32 18.41 0.92
N GLU A 94 12.72 19.56 0.39
CA GLU A 94 12.08 20.17 -0.78
C GLU A 94 12.08 19.26 -2.01
N LEU A 95 13.14 18.45 -2.18
CA LEU A 95 13.28 17.54 -3.31
C LEU A 95 12.51 16.22 -3.13
N VAL A 96 12.42 15.68 -1.92
CA VAL A 96 11.73 14.40 -1.66
C VAL A 96 10.21 14.56 -1.59
N MET A 97 9.71 15.72 -1.16
CA MET A 97 8.26 15.95 -0.97
C MET A 97 7.41 15.65 -2.22
N PRO A 98 7.75 16.15 -3.43
CA PRO A 98 6.98 15.82 -4.65
C PRO A 98 6.97 14.32 -4.99
N ARG A 99 8.00 13.58 -4.58
CA ARG A 99 8.13 12.13 -4.86
C ARG A 99 7.29 11.30 -3.91
N TYR A 100 7.23 11.70 -2.64
CA TYR A 100 6.26 11.14 -1.71
C TYR A 100 4.84 11.37 -2.21
N GLU A 101 4.53 12.58 -2.69
CA GLU A 101 3.22 12.87 -3.29
C GLU A 101 2.94 11.99 -4.51
N ALA A 102 3.95 11.73 -5.37
CA ALA A 102 3.81 10.83 -6.51
C ALA A 102 3.46 9.39 -6.07
N ALA A 103 4.10 8.87 -5.00
CA ALA A 103 3.78 7.56 -4.43
C ALA A 103 2.33 7.49 -3.94
N PHE A 104 1.87 8.51 -3.20
CA PHE A 104 0.47 8.60 -2.75
C PHE A 104 -0.51 8.71 -3.92
N LYS A 105 -0.17 9.48 -4.95
CA LYS A 105 -0.98 9.63 -6.16
C LYS A 105 -1.13 8.29 -6.90
N GLN A 106 -0.04 7.52 -7.01
CA GLN A 106 -0.07 6.20 -7.64
C GLN A 106 -0.92 5.21 -6.83
N MET A 107 -0.77 5.18 -5.51
CA MET A 107 -1.58 4.33 -4.65
C MET A 107 -3.08 4.67 -4.76
N ARG A 108 -3.45 5.96 -4.77
CA ARG A 108 -4.83 6.40 -5.00
C ARG A 108 -5.35 5.99 -6.38
N PHE A 109 -4.51 6.05 -7.40
CA PHE A 109 -4.87 5.59 -8.75
C PHE A 109 -5.17 4.08 -8.77
N ILE A 110 -4.29 3.26 -8.18
CA ILE A 110 -4.50 1.81 -8.07
C ILE A 110 -5.79 1.51 -7.29
N LEU A 111 -6.01 2.21 -6.18
CA LEU A 111 -7.22 2.06 -5.37
C LEU A 111 -8.49 2.38 -6.15
N ASN A 112 -8.46 3.45 -6.95
CA ASN A 112 -9.60 3.85 -7.76
C ASN A 112 -9.91 2.81 -8.84
N ILE A 113 -8.88 2.25 -9.48
CA ILE A 113 -9.06 1.16 -10.44
C ILE A 113 -9.71 -0.03 -9.74
N GLU A 114 -9.09 -0.55 -8.68
CA GLU A 114 -9.55 -1.79 -8.05
C GLU A 114 -10.95 -1.68 -7.43
N ARG A 115 -11.34 -0.51 -6.92
CA ARG A 115 -12.64 -0.32 -6.24
C ARG A 115 -13.77 0.09 -7.17
N PHE A 116 -13.50 0.88 -8.21
CA PHE A 116 -14.54 1.46 -9.05
C PHE A 116 -14.56 0.96 -10.49
N SER A 117 -13.58 0.14 -10.92
CA SER A 117 -13.66 -0.50 -12.23
C SER A 117 -14.71 -1.61 -12.25
N ASP A 118 -15.14 -2.00 -13.45
CA ASP A 118 -15.94 -3.20 -13.63
C ASP A 118 -15.23 -4.42 -13.03
N LEU A 119 -15.98 -5.23 -12.27
CA LEU A 119 -15.46 -6.39 -11.54
C LEU A 119 -15.14 -7.55 -12.49
N GLN A 120 -14.12 -7.35 -13.32
CA GLN A 120 -13.64 -8.32 -14.30
C GLN A 120 -12.27 -8.84 -13.88
N THR A 121 -12.05 -10.13 -14.12
CA THR A 121 -10.76 -10.78 -13.90
C THR A 121 -10.53 -11.84 -14.96
N LEU A 122 -9.31 -11.85 -15.50
CA LEU A 122 -8.83 -12.90 -16.40
C LEU A 122 -8.09 -14.00 -15.63
N ASN A 123 -7.97 -13.86 -14.31
CA ASN A 123 -7.23 -14.81 -13.49
C ASN A 123 -8.03 -16.12 -13.36
N GLN A 124 -7.42 -17.23 -13.77
CA GLN A 124 -8.03 -18.56 -13.69
C GLN A 124 -8.36 -19.00 -12.26
N GLU A 125 -7.66 -18.46 -11.26
CA GLU A 125 -7.92 -18.76 -9.83
C GLU A 125 -9.31 -18.33 -9.39
N TYR A 126 -9.89 -17.29 -10.00
CA TYR A 126 -11.28 -16.93 -9.77
C TYR A 126 -12.22 -18.09 -10.12
N SER A 127 -12.11 -18.61 -11.34
CA SER A 127 -12.96 -19.70 -11.84
C SER A 127 -12.78 -20.96 -11.01
N LYS A 128 -11.53 -21.33 -10.68
CA LYS A 128 -11.23 -22.50 -9.84
C LYS A 128 -11.85 -22.36 -8.45
N ARG A 129 -11.70 -21.21 -7.81
CA ARG A 129 -12.21 -20.96 -6.46
C ARG A 129 -13.73 -20.93 -6.42
N TYR A 130 -14.36 -20.28 -7.39
CA TYR A 130 -15.81 -20.26 -7.53
C TYR A 130 -16.40 -21.67 -7.69
N GLU A 131 -15.82 -22.48 -8.58
CA GLU A 131 -16.23 -23.87 -8.78
C GLU A 131 -16.02 -24.74 -7.53
N HIS A 132 -14.90 -24.54 -6.83
CA HIS A 132 -14.62 -25.22 -5.58
C HIS A 132 -15.66 -24.90 -4.50
N LEU A 133 -16.00 -23.61 -4.30
CA LEU A 133 -17.01 -23.19 -3.32
C LEU A 133 -18.39 -23.76 -3.65
N ARG A 134 -18.78 -23.75 -4.93
CA ARG A 134 -20.05 -24.31 -5.38
C ARG A 134 -20.13 -25.82 -5.12
N THR A 135 -19.08 -26.55 -5.46
CA THR A 135 -18.99 -28.00 -5.26
C THR A 135 -18.95 -28.36 -3.77
N PHE A 136 -18.19 -27.61 -2.98
CA PHE A 136 -18.10 -27.80 -1.53
C PHE A 136 -19.47 -27.62 -0.86
N ASN A 137 -20.19 -26.54 -1.21
CA ASN A 137 -21.51 -26.28 -0.68
C ASN A 137 -22.51 -27.39 -1.06
N ALA A 138 -22.50 -27.83 -2.33
CA ALA A 138 -23.34 -28.95 -2.77
C ALA A 138 -23.06 -30.24 -1.97
N LYS A 139 -21.78 -30.59 -1.79
CA LYS A 139 -21.37 -31.76 -0.98
C LYS A 139 -21.77 -31.62 0.49
N PHE A 140 -21.59 -30.44 1.07
CA PHE A 140 -21.95 -30.18 2.47
C PHE A 140 -23.45 -30.39 2.70
N LEU A 141 -24.28 -29.85 1.81
CA LEU A 141 -25.73 -29.96 1.90
C LEU A 141 -26.22 -31.39 1.69
N LEU A 142 -25.64 -32.13 0.74
CA LEU A 142 -25.91 -33.57 0.55
C LEU A 142 -25.54 -34.42 1.77
N ARG A 143 -24.46 -34.05 2.47
CA ARG A 143 -24.09 -34.72 3.73
C ARG A 143 -25.08 -34.38 4.84
N GLN A 144 -25.54 -33.14 4.93
CA GLN A 144 -26.55 -32.75 5.90
C GLN A 144 -27.88 -33.50 5.71
N SER A 145 -28.29 -33.75 4.47
CA SER A 145 -29.51 -34.53 4.20
C SER A 145 -29.34 -36.02 4.50
N SER A 146 -28.17 -36.60 4.25
CA SER A 146 -27.88 -38.01 4.60
C SER A 146 -27.87 -38.25 6.12
N LEU A 147 -27.44 -37.26 6.92
CA LEU A 147 -27.48 -37.32 8.40
C LEU A 147 -28.91 -37.35 9.00
N ASN A 148 -29.94 -37.06 8.20
CA ASN A 148 -31.34 -37.17 8.63
C ASN A 148 -31.91 -38.62 8.57
N GLY A 149 -31.06 -39.64 8.37
CA GLY A 149 -31.40 -41.04 8.63
C GLY A 149 -31.37 -41.99 7.44
N HIS A 150 -30.83 -41.57 6.29
CA HIS A 150 -30.68 -42.44 5.12
C HIS A 150 -29.22 -42.46 4.63
N ASP A 151 -28.54 -43.59 4.84
CA ASP A 151 -27.17 -43.85 4.35
C ASP A 151 -27.12 -44.07 2.83
N VAL A 152 -28.29 -44.24 2.18
CA VAL A 152 -28.45 -44.38 0.74
C VAL A 152 -29.59 -43.45 0.31
N LEU A 153 -29.25 -42.37 -0.39
CA LEU A 153 -30.24 -41.49 -1.02
C LEU A 153 -30.57 -42.04 -2.42
N GLU A 154 -31.86 -42.24 -2.69
CA GLU A 154 -32.33 -42.60 -4.03
C GLU A 154 -32.13 -41.41 -4.99
N PHE A 155 -31.80 -41.68 -6.27
CA PHE A 155 -31.47 -40.63 -7.24
C PHE A 155 -32.58 -39.57 -7.37
N ASP A 156 -33.85 -40.00 -7.35
CA ASP A 156 -35.03 -39.13 -7.38
C ASP A 156 -35.15 -38.23 -6.13
N GLU A 157 -34.63 -38.68 -4.99
CA GLU A 157 -34.65 -37.93 -3.74
C GLU A 157 -33.53 -36.88 -3.69
N VAL A 158 -32.38 -37.20 -4.31
CA VAL A 158 -31.30 -36.25 -4.58
C VAL A 158 -31.78 -35.17 -5.57
N GLU A 159 -32.44 -35.56 -6.66
CA GLU A 159 -32.95 -34.62 -7.67
C GLU A 159 -33.97 -33.66 -7.07
N ARG A 160 -34.93 -34.17 -6.28
CA ARG A 160 -35.95 -33.38 -5.60
C ARG A 160 -35.37 -32.40 -4.59
N HIS A 161 -34.37 -32.83 -3.80
CA HIS A 161 -33.66 -31.93 -2.88
C HIS A 161 -32.88 -30.86 -3.62
N VAL A 162 -32.15 -31.22 -4.68
CA VAL A 162 -31.42 -30.26 -5.52
C VAL A 162 -32.37 -29.23 -6.14
N SER A 163 -33.55 -29.64 -6.61
CA SER A 163 -34.57 -28.75 -7.18
C SER A 163 -35.22 -27.81 -6.16
N GLN A 164 -35.56 -28.29 -4.96
CA GLN A 164 -36.12 -27.44 -3.89
C GLN A 164 -35.09 -26.44 -3.38
N MET A 165 -33.83 -26.86 -3.27
CA MET A 165 -32.73 -26.02 -2.82
C MET A 165 -32.35 -24.95 -3.86
N ALA A 166 -32.61 -25.21 -5.14
CA ALA A 166 -32.44 -24.24 -6.22
C ALA A 166 -33.32 -22.99 -6.06
N GLN A 167 -34.47 -23.10 -5.38
CA GLN A 167 -35.47 -22.04 -5.32
C GLN A 167 -35.24 -21.00 -4.19
N ASP A 168 -34.78 -21.42 -3.00
CA ASP A 168 -34.86 -20.54 -1.82
C ASP A 168 -33.54 -19.88 -1.37
N SER A 169 -32.38 -20.46 -1.69
CA SER A 169 -31.08 -19.99 -1.14
C SER A 169 -29.91 -19.96 -2.14
N GLN A 170 -30.06 -20.53 -3.34
CA GLN A 170 -29.01 -20.50 -4.37
C GLN A 170 -28.55 -19.09 -4.77
N PRO A 171 -29.43 -18.10 -5.07
CA PRO A 171 -28.95 -16.84 -5.64
C PRO A 171 -28.08 -16.03 -4.66
N ILE A 172 -28.38 -16.08 -3.37
CA ILE A 172 -27.60 -15.39 -2.32
C ILE A 172 -26.24 -16.08 -2.13
N ASN A 173 -26.23 -17.41 -2.07
CA ASN A 173 -25.00 -18.18 -1.93
C ASN A 173 -24.11 -18.05 -3.17
N ASP A 174 -24.69 -18.05 -4.37
CA ASP A 174 -23.99 -17.84 -5.63
C ASP A 174 -23.30 -16.46 -5.68
N ILE A 175 -24.01 -15.39 -5.29
CA ILE A 175 -23.42 -14.04 -5.14
C ILE A 175 -22.27 -14.07 -4.13
N ALA A 176 -22.46 -14.72 -2.98
CA ALA A 176 -21.43 -14.82 -1.95
C ALA A 176 -20.18 -15.55 -2.44
N PHE A 177 -20.33 -16.64 -3.19
CA PHE A 177 -19.21 -17.40 -3.75
C PHE A 177 -18.46 -16.61 -4.83
N LYS A 178 -19.19 -15.91 -5.72
CA LYS A 178 -18.58 -15.03 -6.72
C LYS A 178 -17.79 -13.91 -6.06
N LEU A 179 -18.34 -13.28 -5.03
CA LEU A 179 -17.67 -12.24 -4.27
C LEU A 179 -16.42 -12.75 -3.54
N ASP A 180 -16.51 -13.91 -2.85
CA ASP A 180 -15.35 -14.49 -2.17
C ASP A 180 -14.23 -14.84 -3.16
N ALA A 181 -14.58 -15.48 -4.28
CA ALA A 181 -13.63 -15.82 -5.32
C ALA A 181 -12.97 -14.56 -5.90
N TYR A 182 -13.75 -13.54 -6.24
CA TYR A 182 -13.23 -12.30 -6.80
C TYR A 182 -12.37 -11.53 -5.80
N TYR A 183 -12.85 -11.37 -4.57
CA TYR A 183 -12.14 -10.65 -3.50
C TYR A 183 -10.76 -11.25 -3.24
N SER A 184 -10.65 -12.59 -3.23
CA SER A 184 -9.37 -13.27 -3.02
C SER A 184 -8.32 -12.93 -4.08
N VAL A 185 -8.73 -12.72 -5.33
CA VAL A 185 -7.83 -12.31 -6.41
C VAL A 185 -7.54 -10.81 -6.34
N ALA A 186 -8.59 -10.00 -6.13
CA ALA A 186 -8.48 -8.55 -6.11
C ALA A 186 -7.58 -8.05 -4.98
N VAL A 187 -7.69 -8.63 -3.78
CA VAL A 187 -6.87 -8.21 -2.63
C VAL A 187 -5.38 -8.48 -2.86
N LEU A 188 -5.03 -9.65 -3.43
CA LEU A 188 -3.64 -9.99 -3.74
C LEU A 188 -3.07 -9.07 -4.82
N ARG A 189 -3.84 -8.86 -5.90
CA ARG A 189 -3.46 -7.94 -6.97
C ARG A 189 -3.27 -6.51 -6.45
N PHE A 190 -4.18 -6.03 -5.62
CA PHE A 190 -4.09 -4.72 -5.00
C PHE A 190 -2.84 -4.59 -4.13
N MET A 191 -2.59 -5.56 -3.25
CA MET A 191 -1.40 -5.57 -2.39
C MET A 191 -0.10 -5.55 -3.20
N ASP A 192 0.02 -6.44 -4.20
CA ASP A 192 1.19 -6.51 -5.05
C ASP A 192 1.40 -5.22 -5.86
N ASN A 193 0.32 -4.62 -6.36
CA ASN A 193 0.42 -3.36 -7.11
C ASN A 193 0.81 -2.20 -6.22
N VAL A 194 0.24 -2.08 -5.02
CA VAL A 194 0.63 -1.03 -4.06
C VAL A 194 2.10 -1.19 -3.66
N TRP A 195 2.53 -2.41 -3.35
CA TRP A 195 3.93 -2.69 -3.04
C TRP A 195 4.85 -2.35 -4.21
N ASN A 196 4.66 -2.96 -5.38
CA ASN A 196 5.59 -2.82 -6.49
C ASN A 196 5.59 -1.41 -7.10
N GLN A 197 4.41 -0.78 -7.23
CA GLN A 197 4.30 0.49 -7.93
C GLN A 197 4.46 1.67 -6.99
N ALA A 198 3.71 1.71 -5.88
CA ALA A 198 3.73 2.89 -5.01
C ALA A 198 4.94 2.92 -4.07
N ILE A 199 5.42 1.76 -3.62
CA ILE A 199 6.55 1.67 -2.69
C ILE A 199 7.84 1.38 -3.44
N GLU A 200 7.99 0.18 -4.01
CA GLU A 200 9.24 -0.27 -4.61
C GLU A 200 9.70 0.66 -5.72
N TYR A 201 8.83 0.95 -6.70
CA TYR A 201 9.20 1.87 -7.79
C TYR A 201 9.39 3.31 -7.31
N PHE A 202 8.36 3.96 -6.75
CA PHE A 202 8.45 5.40 -6.43
C PHE A 202 9.38 5.75 -5.25
N LEU A 203 9.53 4.87 -4.26
CA LEU A 203 10.33 5.17 -3.07
C LEU A 203 11.77 4.62 -3.12
N VAL A 204 12.03 3.55 -3.88
CA VAL A 204 13.32 2.83 -3.82
C VAL A 204 14.02 2.75 -5.17
N SER A 205 13.39 2.18 -6.18
CA SER A 205 14.05 1.68 -7.40
C SER A 205 13.99 2.66 -8.58
N SER A 206 13.07 3.63 -8.59
CA SER A 206 12.97 4.62 -9.67
C SER A 206 14.20 5.53 -9.72
N PRO A 207 14.62 5.99 -10.92
CA PRO A 207 15.61 7.07 -11.06
C PRO A 207 15.17 8.35 -10.36
N GLU A 208 13.87 8.57 -10.23
CA GLU A 208 13.28 9.68 -9.50
C GLU A 208 12.97 9.32 -8.04
N SER A 209 13.45 8.19 -7.53
CA SER A 209 13.21 7.83 -6.13
C SER A 209 13.90 8.80 -5.16
N PRO A 210 13.34 8.96 -3.94
CA PRO A 210 13.98 9.70 -2.86
C PRO A 210 15.42 9.25 -2.57
N LEU A 211 15.71 7.96 -2.73
CA LEU A 211 17.04 7.40 -2.48
C LEU A 211 18.04 7.68 -3.62
N ALA A 212 17.56 7.82 -4.86
CA ALA A 212 18.39 8.13 -6.02
C ALA A 212 18.62 9.65 -6.22
N LEU A 213 18.06 10.50 -5.37
CA LEU A 213 18.18 11.96 -5.49
C LEU A 213 19.60 12.47 -5.23
N PHE A 214 20.22 12.01 -4.14
CA PHE A 214 21.51 12.52 -3.72
C PHE A 214 22.64 11.78 -4.44
N THR A 215 22.81 12.12 -5.72
CA THR A 215 23.85 11.55 -6.59
C THR A 215 24.88 12.59 -6.99
N GLN A 216 26.06 12.13 -7.39
CA GLN A 216 27.12 12.99 -7.92
C GLN A 216 26.63 13.85 -9.11
N GLN A 217 25.76 13.29 -9.97
CA GLN A 217 25.19 14.01 -11.10
C GLN A 217 24.33 15.19 -10.64
N TRP A 218 23.47 15.00 -9.64
CA TRP A 218 22.67 16.09 -9.08
C TRP A 218 23.56 17.19 -8.50
N VAL A 219 24.61 16.84 -7.75
CA VAL A 219 25.56 17.82 -7.19
C VAL A 219 26.23 18.64 -8.30
N MET A 220 26.57 18.03 -9.43
CA MET A 220 27.17 18.73 -10.58
C MET A 220 26.20 19.71 -11.26
N THR A 221 24.89 19.53 -11.12
CA THR A 221 23.89 20.45 -11.67
C THR A 221 23.59 21.66 -10.79
N LEU A 222 24.09 21.68 -9.55
CA LEU A 222 23.92 22.80 -8.64
C LEU A 222 24.74 24.01 -9.12
N ASP A 223 24.10 25.16 -9.13
CA ASP A 223 24.74 26.44 -9.35
C ASP A 223 25.68 26.80 -8.19
N GLN A 224 26.68 27.63 -8.51
CA GLN A 224 27.72 28.03 -7.56
C GLN A 224 27.15 28.79 -6.35
N GLU A 225 26.02 29.48 -6.53
CA GLU A 225 25.33 30.23 -5.49
C GLU A 225 24.60 29.30 -4.50
N ARG A 226 23.80 28.33 -5.00
CA ARG A 226 23.22 27.29 -4.13
C ARG A 226 24.26 26.43 -3.43
N LEU A 227 25.34 26.07 -4.13
CA LEU A 227 26.40 25.28 -3.53
C LEU A 227 27.13 26.06 -2.43
N ALA A 228 27.36 27.36 -2.62
CA ALA A 228 27.89 28.24 -1.59
C ALA A 228 26.90 28.40 -0.42
N GLN A 229 25.60 28.49 -0.66
CA GLN A 229 24.60 28.57 0.42
C GLN A 229 24.64 27.32 1.31
N ILE A 230 24.72 26.13 0.72
CA ILE A 230 24.79 24.85 1.43
C ILE A 230 26.12 24.67 2.16
N THR A 231 27.25 25.00 1.51
CA THR A 231 28.61 24.77 2.04
C THR A 231 29.18 25.94 2.84
N ALA A 232 28.51 27.09 2.90
CA ALA A 232 28.97 28.26 3.62
C ALA A 232 29.22 27.94 5.09
N GLU A 233 30.50 27.99 5.45
CA GLU A 233 31.01 27.82 6.79
C GLU A 233 30.55 28.99 7.70
N PRO A 234 30.14 28.73 8.95
CA PRO A 234 29.82 29.79 9.90
C PRO A 234 31.04 30.66 10.17
N LEU A 235 30.84 31.98 10.31
CA LEU A 235 31.91 32.96 10.53
C LEU A 235 32.85 32.59 11.69
N MET A 236 32.30 32.11 12.82
CA MET A 236 33.12 31.67 13.97
C MET A 236 34.05 30.50 13.64
N VAL A 237 33.62 29.56 12.79
CA VAL A 237 34.46 28.41 12.42
C VAL A 237 35.56 28.88 11.48
N ARG A 238 35.24 29.79 10.56
CA ARG A 238 36.22 30.40 9.65
C ARG A 238 37.29 31.21 10.39
N GLU A 239 36.89 32.01 11.37
CA GLU A 239 37.80 32.78 12.24
C GLU A 239 38.70 31.85 13.05
N LYS A 240 38.11 30.85 13.71
CA LYS A 240 38.86 29.87 14.49
C LYS A 240 39.84 29.06 13.64
N ARG A 241 39.46 28.72 12.40
CA ARG A 241 40.35 28.06 11.45
C ARG A 241 41.53 28.97 11.10
N SER A 242 41.28 30.24 10.81
CA SER A 242 42.35 31.21 10.53
C SER A 242 43.30 31.39 11.72
N ASP A 243 42.78 31.41 12.95
CA ASP A 243 43.59 31.49 14.16
C ASP A 243 44.45 30.24 14.36
N LEU A 244 43.89 29.05 14.12
CA LEU A 244 44.61 27.78 14.22
C LEU A 244 45.68 27.64 13.13
N GLU A 245 45.39 28.04 11.88
CA GLU A 245 46.37 28.08 10.79
C GLU A 245 47.56 28.98 11.17
N ARG A 246 47.29 30.17 11.72
CA ARG A 246 48.32 31.07 12.20
C ARG A 246 49.17 30.45 13.32
N GLN A 247 48.54 29.80 14.31
CA GLN A 247 49.26 29.12 15.38
C GLN A 247 50.13 27.96 14.86
N ILE A 248 49.64 27.20 13.88
CA ILE A 248 50.41 26.14 13.23
C ILE A 248 51.63 26.71 12.52
N ASP A 249 51.47 27.81 11.78
CA ASP A 249 52.57 28.48 11.08
C ASP A 249 53.62 29.01 12.05
N ASP A 250 53.19 29.66 13.14
CA ASP A 250 54.06 30.18 14.20
C ASP A 250 54.85 29.04 14.87
N LEU A 251 54.17 27.92 15.20
CA LEU A 251 54.80 26.73 15.79
C LEU A 251 55.79 26.06 14.82
N ASN A 252 55.45 25.98 13.53
CA ASN A 252 56.34 25.43 12.50
C ASN A 252 57.59 26.31 12.31
N ALA A 253 57.43 27.64 12.38
CA ALA A 253 58.56 28.57 12.35
C ALA A 253 59.47 28.37 13.57
N ALA A 254 58.90 28.27 14.77
CA ALA A 254 59.65 27.99 16.00
C ALA A 254 60.40 26.65 15.95
N LEU A 255 59.75 25.59 15.46
CA LEU A 255 60.37 24.27 15.27
C LEU A 255 61.55 24.29 14.29
N LYS A 256 61.47 25.10 13.22
CA LYS A 256 62.59 25.28 12.28
C LYS A 256 63.78 25.97 12.95
N VAL A 257 63.54 26.94 13.84
CA VAL A 257 64.60 27.62 14.60
C VAL A 257 65.27 26.66 15.59
N LEU A 258 64.50 25.78 16.24
CA LEU A 258 65.01 24.81 17.22
C LEU A 258 65.73 23.60 16.61
N ARG A 259 65.69 23.40 15.29
CA ARG A 259 66.37 22.31 14.57
C ARG A 259 67.78 22.65 14.09
N PHE A 260 68.26 23.87 14.37
CA PHE A 260 69.67 24.27 14.24
C PHE A 260 70.36 24.19 15.60
#